data_AF-A0A0W1AJP8-F1
#
_entry.id   AF-A0A0W1AJP8-F1
#
_cell.length_a   1.000
_cell.length_b   1.000
_cell.length_c   1.000
_cell.angle_alpha   90.00
_cell.angle_beta   90.00
_cell.angle_gamma   90.00
#
_symmetry.space_group_name_H-M   'P 1'
#
loop_
_entity.id
_entity.type
_entity.pdbx_description
1 polymer ?
#
loop_
_entity_poly.entity_id
_entity_poly.type
_entity_poly.pdbx_seq_one_letter_code
_entity_poly.pdbx_strand_id
1 'polypeptide(L)'
;MKKTIFDDIDNLEKEAVLFGLKWETKAQIMEQIRNECLEIEEHLESKDNRTALQDEIGDLLHAAFSLCTYCNFDTELTLRKSLDKFEHRLNAMKAIAKEQGLENLQGKSFDELMRYWKLAKQRTLIPETASVSGTKKTLQP
;
A
#
# COMPACT_ATOMS: atom_id res chain seq x y z
N MET A 1 19.58 15.71 7.84
CA MET A 1 18.54 14.66 7.85
C MET A 1 18.93 13.64 6.79
N LYS A 2 18.86 12.33 7.08
CA LYS A 2 19.31 11.30 6.13
C LYS A 2 18.24 11.14 5.04
N LYS A 3 18.62 11.25 3.76
CA LYS A 3 17.73 11.03 2.61
C LYS A 3 17.15 9.62 2.69
N THR A 4 15.85 9.50 2.48
CA THR A 4 15.10 8.24 2.49
C THR A 4 14.78 7.81 1.06
N ILE A 5 14.41 6.54 0.87
CA ILE A 5 13.93 6.05 -0.42
C ILE A 5 12.65 6.77 -0.89
N PHE A 6 11.82 7.26 0.04
CA PHE A 6 10.64 8.04 -0.29
C PHE A 6 10.99 9.41 -0.87
N ASP A 7 12.07 10.03 -0.37
CA ASP A 7 12.60 11.25 -0.98
C ASP A 7 13.09 10.98 -2.42
N ASP A 8 13.70 9.82 -2.69
CA ASP A 8 14.12 9.46 -4.05
C ASP A 8 12.92 9.28 -4.99
N ILE A 9 11.90 8.53 -4.56
CA ILE A 9 10.66 8.31 -5.32
C ILE A 9 9.97 9.63 -5.65
N ASP A 10 9.69 10.45 -4.63
CA ASP A 10 8.97 11.71 -4.83
C ASP A 10 9.72 12.70 -5.73
N ASN A 11 11.05 12.67 -5.72
CA ASN A 11 11.86 13.52 -6.58
C ASN A 11 11.86 13.03 -8.03
N LEU A 12 12.03 11.72 -8.27
CA LEU A 12 12.00 11.14 -9.60
C LEU A 12 10.63 11.29 -10.27
N GLU A 13 9.54 11.09 -9.53
CA GLU A 13 8.18 11.30 -10.02
C GLU A 13 7.93 12.76 -10.42
N LYS A 14 8.40 13.72 -9.60
CA LYS A 14 8.31 15.15 -9.93
C LYS A 14 9.16 15.49 -11.15
N GLU A 15 10.36 14.94 -11.25
CA GLU A 15 11.24 15.12 -12.40
C GLU A 15 10.61 14.57 -13.68
N ALA A 16 10.01 13.37 -13.64
CA ALA A 16 9.29 12.78 -14.76
C ALA A 16 8.14 13.67 -15.24
N VAL A 17 7.33 14.19 -14.31
CA VAL A 17 6.23 15.11 -14.64
C VAL A 17 6.75 16.41 -15.26
N LEU A 18 7.83 16.99 -14.71
CA LEU A 18 8.47 18.20 -15.24
C LEU A 18 9.09 17.97 -16.62
N PHE A 19 9.62 16.78 -16.87
CA PHE A 19 10.13 16.35 -18.16
C PHE A 19 9.01 16.09 -19.19
N GLY A 20 7.76 15.96 -18.74
CA GLY A 20 6.57 15.75 -19.57
C GLY A 20 6.06 14.32 -19.59
N LEU A 21 6.70 13.40 -18.87
CA LEU A 21 6.22 12.04 -18.65
C LEU A 21 5.17 12.05 -17.53
N LYS A 22 3.89 12.20 -17.89
CA LYS A 22 2.79 12.24 -16.94
C LYS A 22 1.59 11.42 -17.42
N TRP A 23 0.85 10.88 -16.46
CA TRP A 23 -0.45 10.27 -16.71
C TRP A 23 -1.49 11.36 -17.01
N GLU A 24 -2.17 11.26 -18.16
CA GLU A 24 -3.21 12.21 -18.57
C GLU A 24 -4.57 11.84 -18.00
N THR A 25 -4.79 10.54 -17.74
CA THR A 25 -6.07 10.02 -17.28
C THR A 25 -5.91 8.98 -16.19
N LYS A 26 -6.92 8.90 -15.31
CA LYS A 26 -7.04 7.81 -14.33
C LYS A 26 -7.03 6.42 -14.95
N ALA A 27 -7.47 6.30 -16.21
CA ALA A 27 -7.53 5.02 -16.89
C ALA A 27 -6.13 4.50 -17.21
N GLN A 28 -5.22 5.37 -17.69
CA GLN A 28 -3.84 5.00 -18.02
C GLN A 28 -3.09 4.47 -16.81
N ILE A 29 -3.12 5.19 -15.69
CA ILE A 29 -2.39 4.77 -14.49
C ILE A 29 -2.96 3.50 -13.86
N MET A 30 -4.30 3.36 -13.86
CA MET A 30 -4.92 2.12 -13.38
C MET A 30 -4.66 0.95 -14.32
N GLU A 31 -4.45 1.20 -15.61
CA GLU A 31 -4.04 0.17 -16.56
C GLU A 31 -2.60 -0.27 -16.31
N GLN A 32 -1.68 0.67 -16.07
CA GLN A 32 -0.31 0.32 -15.69
C GLN A 32 -0.29 -0.60 -14.47
N ILE A 33 -1.00 -0.23 -13.40
CA ILE A 33 -1.10 -1.06 -12.18
C ILE A 33 -1.63 -2.47 -12.49
N ARG A 34 -2.56 -2.62 -13.44
CA ARG A 34 -3.07 -3.94 -13.84
C ARG A 34 -2.04 -4.74 -14.62
N ASN A 35 -1.28 -4.10 -15.52
CA ASN A 35 -0.23 -4.75 -16.28
C ASN A 35 0.85 -5.34 -15.35
N GLU A 36 1.33 -4.55 -14.38
CA GLU A 36 2.32 -5.05 -13.41
C GLU A 36 1.78 -6.24 -12.59
N CYS A 37 0.48 -6.23 -12.26
CA CYS A 37 -0.14 -7.38 -11.60
C CYS A 37 -0.09 -8.64 -12.48
N LEU A 38 -0.33 -8.51 -13.78
CA LEU A 38 -0.30 -9.61 -14.74
C LEU A 38 1.13 -10.13 -14.93
N GLU A 39 2.12 -9.24 -15.04
CA GLU A 39 3.54 -9.62 -15.17
C GLU A 39 4.04 -10.36 -13.92
N ILE A 40 3.61 -9.94 -12.73
CA ILE A 40 3.83 -10.70 -11.49
C ILE A 40 3.20 -12.09 -11.55
N GLU A 41 1.95 -12.22 -12.01
CA GLU A 41 1.26 -13.51 -12.13
C GLU A 41 2.02 -14.46 -13.07
N GLU A 42 2.53 -13.98 -14.20
CA GLU A 42 3.34 -14.76 -15.15
C GLU A 42 4.62 -15.33 -14.50
N HIS A 43 5.27 -14.55 -13.63
CA HIS A 43 6.49 -14.99 -12.96
C HIS A 43 6.26 -15.80 -11.68
N LEU A 44 5.11 -15.67 -11.02
CA LEU A 44 4.76 -16.51 -9.87
C LEU A 44 4.59 -17.98 -10.24
N GLU A 45 4.20 -18.28 -11.48
CA GLU A 45 4.07 -19.66 -11.97
C GLU A 45 5.42 -20.31 -12.33
N SER A 46 6.46 -19.50 -12.56
CA SER A 46 7.80 -19.95 -12.93
C SER A 46 8.72 -20.07 -11.71
N LYS A 47 9.28 -21.26 -11.47
CA LYS A 47 10.20 -21.49 -10.33
C LYS A 47 11.59 -20.90 -10.55
N ASP A 48 11.97 -20.60 -11.78
CA ASP A 48 13.36 -20.31 -12.15
C ASP A 48 13.65 -18.81 -12.38
N ASN A 49 12.68 -17.92 -12.19
CA ASN A 49 12.87 -16.49 -12.46
C ASN A 49 12.57 -15.56 -11.26
N ARG A 50 13.25 -15.81 -10.15
CA ARG A 50 13.14 -15.01 -8.92
C ARG A 50 13.56 -13.55 -9.10
N THR A 51 14.49 -13.29 -10.01
CA THR A 51 14.94 -11.92 -10.30
C THR A 51 13.85 -11.13 -11.00
N ALA A 52 13.29 -11.65 -12.11
CA ALA A 52 12.21 -10.95 -12.79
C ALA A 52 11.00 -10.75 -11.87
N LEU A 53 10.62 -11.75 -11.08
CA LEU A 53 9.56 -11.58 -10.09
C LEU A 53 9.83 -10.41 -9.11
N GLN A 54 11.09 -10.22 -8.70
CA GLN A 54 11.45 -9.10 -7.83
C GLN A 54 11.35 -7.76 -8.57
N ASP A 55 11.73 -7.72 -9.84
CA ASP A 55 11.64 -6.53 -10.69
C ASP A 55 10.17 -6.12 -10.87
N GLU A 56 9.27 -7.04 -11.27
CA GLU A 56 7.84 -6.73 -11.45
C GLU A 56 7.13 -6.33 -10.14
N ILE A 57 7.52 -6.92 -9.01
CA ILE A 57 7.03 -6.46 -7.70
C ILE A 57 7.50 -5.02 -7.43
N GLY A 58 8.72 -4.68 -7.84
CA GLY A 58 9.26 -3.32 -7.78
C GLY A 58 8.44 -2.35 -8.63
N ASP A 59 8.10 -2.75 -9.84
CA ASP A 59 7.34 -1.92 -10.78
C ASP A 59 5.88 -1.72 -10.33
N LEU A 60 5.23 -2.74 -9.75
CA LEU A 60 3.94 -2.57 -9.08
C LEU A 60 4.00 -1.58 -7.90
N LEU A 61 5.06 -1.65 -7.08
CA LEU A 61 5.26 -0.69 -5.99
C LEU A 61 5.45 0.73 -6.53
N HIS A 62 6.25 0.89 -7.57
CA HIS A 62 6.47 2.18 -8.24
C HIS A 62 5.17 2.72 -8.85
N ALA A 63 4.39 1.89 -9.54
CA ALA A 63 3.08 2.28 -10.10
C ALA A 63 2.11 2.76 -9.01
N ALA A 64 2.10 2.13 -7.83
CA ALA A 64 1.31 2.58 -6.69
C ALA A 64 1.79 3.93 -6.12
N PHE A 65 3.10 4.21 -6.13
CA PHE A 65 3.65 5.51 -5.73
C PHE A 65 3.40 6.60 -6.78
N SER A 66 3.51 6.27 -8.06
CA SER A 66 3.11 7.16 -9.15
C SER A 66 1.62 7.53 -9.05
N LEU A 67 0.77 6.62 -8.54
CA LEU A 67 -0.63 6.94 -8.24
C LEU A 67 -0.79 7.93 -7.09
N CYS A 68 0.12 7.90 -6.10
CA CYS A 68 0.16 8.94 -5.08
C CYS A 68 0.49 10.29 -5.70
N THR A 69 1.50 10.38 -6.58
CA THR A 69 1.84 11.60 -7.33
C THR A 69 0.66 12.10 -8.16
N TYR A 70 0.03 11.23 -8.95
CA TYR A 70 -1.14 11.57 -9.76
C TYR A 70 -2.31 12.12 -8.92
N CYS A 71 -2.54 11.54 -7.74
CA CYS A 71 -3.58 11.97 -6.81
C CYS A 71 -3.14 13.11 -5.87
N ASN A 72 -1.90 13.61 -6.01
CA ASN A 72 -1.31 14.65 -5.20
C ASN A 72 -1.25 14.30 -3.69
N PHE A 73 -0.94 13.03 -3.39
CA PHE A 73 -0.71 12.50 -2.05
C PHE A 73 0.79 12.33 -1.78
N ASP A 74 1.17 12.52 -0.51
CA ASP A 74 2.52 12.25 -0.02
C ASP A 74 2.71 10.73 0.15
N THR A 75 3.76 10.19 -0.47
CA THR A 75 4.01 8.75 -0.55
C THR A 75 4.28 8.15 0.84
N GLU A 76 5.17 8.75 1.62
CA GLU A 76 5.54 8.26 2.95
C GLU A 76 4.34 8.28 3.90
N LEU A 77 3.60 9.38 3.93
CA LEU A 77 2.41 9.54 4.76
C LEU A 77 1.31 8.54 4.36
N THR A 78 1.14 8.30 3.06
CA THR A 78 0.16 7.33 2.55
C THR A 78 0.48 5.93 3.02
N LEU A 79 1.75 5.51 2.92
CA LEU A 79 2.17 4.21 3.40
C LEU A 79 2.10 4.12 4.93
N ARG A 80 2.53 5.17 5.65
CA ARG A 80 2.45 5.25 7.12
C ARG A 80 1.03 5.01 7.62
N LYS A 81 0.04 5.71 7.04
CA LYS A 81 -1.38 5.52 7.39
C LYS A 81 -1.86 4.09 7.15
N SER A 82 -1.36 3.43 6.10
CA SER A 82 -1.68 2.03 5.83
C SER A 82 -1.09 1.09 6.88
N LEU A 83 0.18 1.32 7.25
CA LEU A 83 0.89 0.56 8.29
C LEU A 83 0.23 0.73 9.67
N ASP A 84 -0.09 1.95 10.08
CA ASP A 84 -0.76 2.23 11.35
C ASP A 84 -2.09 1.47 11.42
N LYS A 85 -2.90 1.53 10.36
CA LYS A 85 -4.17 0.79 10.25
C LYS A 85 -3.96 -0.72 10.33
N PHE A 86 -2.91 -1.25 9.70
CA PHE A 86 -2.57 -2.66 9.78
C PHE A 86 -2.16 -3.07 11.20
N GLU A 87 -1.30 -2.28 11.86
CA GLU A 87 -0.87 -2.51 13.24
C GLU A 87 -2.06 -2.55 14.22
N HIS A 88 -2.95 -1.56 14.13
CA HIS A 88 -4.15 -1.50 14.97
C HIS A 88 -5.03 -2.74 14.80
N ARG A 89 -5.24 -3.17 13.55
CA ARG A 89 -6.01 -4.38 13.23
C ARG A 89 -5.31 -5.64 13.72
N LEU A 90 -4.00 -5.75 13.54
CA LEU A 90 -3.24 -6.91 14.00
C LEU A 90 -3.28 -7.03 15.52
N ASN A 91 -3.18 -5.90 16.25
CA ASN A 91 -3.29 -5.88 17.70
C ASN A 91 -4.70 -6.27 18.18
N ALA A 92 -5.75 -5.78 17.50
CA ALA A 92 -7.11 -6.22 17.79
C ALA A 92 -7.31 -7.72 17.51
N MET A 93 -6.74 -8.24 16.42
CA MET A 93 -6.78 -9.67 16.08
C MET A 93 -6.10 -10.53 17.16
N LYS A 94 -4.94 -10.11 17.67
CA LYS A 94 -4.25 -10.75 18.80
C LYS A 94 -5.10 -10.74 20.08
N ALA A 95 -5.76 -9.62 20.38
CA ALA A 95 -6.63 -9.52 21.55
C ALA A 95 -7.84 -10.46 21.45
N ILE A 96 -8.48 -10.54 20.28
CA ILE A 96 -9.62 -11.43 20.03
C ILE A 96 -9.22 -12.91 20.15
N ALA A 97 -8.03 -13.28 19.66
CA ALA A 97 -7.50 -14.64 19.83
C ALA A 97 -7.32 -14.97 21.32
N LYS A 98 -6.73 -14.04 22.09
CA LYS A 98 -6.53 -14.20 23.53
C LYS A 98 -7.84 -14.30 24.30
N GLU A 99 -8.86 -13.53 23.95
CA GLU A 99 -10.21 -13.61 24.52
C GLU A 99 -10.86 -14.99 24.29
N GLN A 100 -10.47 -15.70 23.23
CA GLN A 100 -10.89 -17.07 22.92
C GLN A 100 -9.96 -18.14 23.50
N GLY A 101 -9.04 -17.77 24.38
CA GLY A 101 -8.10 -18.70 25.03
C GLY A 101 -6.97 -19.19 24.11
N LEU A 102 -6.70 -18.49 23.00
CA LEU A 102 -5.64 -18.84 22.06
C LEU A 102 -4.41 -17.92 22.26
N GLU A 103 -3.22 -18.50 22.34
CA GLU A 103 -1.96 -17.74 22.40
C GLU A 103 -1.58 -17.13 21.03
N ASN A 104 -1.89 -17.83 19.94
CA ASN A 104 -1.67 -17.40 18.57
C ASN A 104 -2.64 -18.12 17.61
N LEU A 105 -2.57 -17.79 16.31
CA LEU A 105 -3.42 -18.37 15.26
C LEU A 105 -2.63 -19.26 14.28
N GLN A 106 -1.43 -19.72 14.67
CA GLN A 106 -0.66 -20.65 13.83
C GLN A 106 -1.43 -21.96 13.64
N GLY A 107 -1.34 -22.53 12.44
CA GLY A 107 -2.06 -23.77 12.07
C GLY A 107 -3.56 -23.61 11.81
N LYS A 108 -4.12 -22.39 11.92
CA LYS A 108 -5.50 -22.09 11.53
C LYS A 108 -5.65 -22.04 10.02
N SER A 109 -6.81 -22.44 9.51
CA SER A 109 -7.10 -22.33 8.08
C SER A 109 -7.16 -20.86 7.66
N PHE A 110 -6.96 -20.60 6.36
CA PHE A 110 -7.11 -19.25 5.82
C PHE A 110 -8.48 -18.63 6.15
N ASP A 111 -9.56 -19.42 6.04
CA ASP A 111 -10.92 -18.96 6.38
C ASP A 111 -11.05 -18.58 7.86
N GLU A 112 -10.44 -19.37 8.75
CA GLU A 112 -10.39 -19.03 10.18
C GLU A 112 -9.63 -17.72 10.40
N LEU A 113 -8.46 -17.54 9.78
CA LEU A 113 -7.67 -16.32 9.86
C LEU A 113 -8.48 -15.11 9.35
N MET A 114 -9.19 -15.26 8.24
CA MET A 114 -10.03 -14.21 7.67
C MET A 114 -11.24 -13.88 8.55
N ARG A 115 -11.79 -14.85 9.29
CA ARG A 115 -12.81 -14.60 10.31
C ARG A 115 -12.27 -13.71 11.44
N TYR A 116 -11.09 -14.02 11.96
CA TYR A 116 -10.43 -13.19 12.99
C TYR A 116 -10.09 -11.80 12.45
N TRP A 117 -9.60 -11.71 11.22
CA TRP A 117 -9.32 -10.43 10.57
C TRP A 117 -10.58 -9.57 10.40
N LYS A 118 -11.72 -10.18 10.02
CA LYS A 118 -13.00 -9.49 9.92
C LYS A 118 -13.45 -8.92 11.27
N LEU A 119 -13.34 -9.69 12.35
CA LEU A 119 -13.63 -9.21 13.71
C LEU A 119 -12.71 -8.06 14.13
N ALA A 120 -11.42 -8.17 13.82
CA ALA A 120 -10.46 -7.11 14.10
C ALA A 120 -10.78 -5.81 13.35
N LYS A 121 -11.19 -5.90 12.07
CA LYS A 121 -11.66 -4.74 11.29
C LYS A 121 -12.88 -4.08 11.93
N GLN A 122 -13.84 -4.86 12.41
CA GLN A 122 -15.04 -4.33 13.08
C GLN A 122 -14.69 -3.61 14.40
N ARG A 123 -13.77 -4.18 15.19
CA ARG A 123 -13.32 -3.59 16.46
C ARG A 123 -12.51 -2.30 16.30
N THR A 124 -11.86 -2.14 15.14
CA THR A 124 -10.99 -1.01 14.82
C THR A 124 -11.63 -0.06 13.79
N LEU A 125 -12.96 -0.10 13.63
CA LEU A 125 -13.65 0.91 12.83
C LEU A 125 -13.35 2.29 13.43
N ILE A 126 -12.56 3.07 12.71
CA ILE A 126 -12.28 4.47 13.05
C ILE A 126 -13.51 5.27 12.58
N PRO A 127 -14.20 6.00 13.46
CA PRO A 127 -15.23 6.94 13.03
C PRO A 127 -14.65 7.94 12.02
N GLU A 128 -15.37 8.23 10.94
CA GLU A 128 -14.90 9.06 9.80
C GLU A 128 -14.36 10.45 10.19
N THR A 129 -14.62 10.92 11.42
CA THR A 129 -14.23 12.24 11.93
C THR A 129 -12.79 12.33 12.44
N ALA A 130 -12.05 11.22 12.56
CA ALA A 130 -10.67 11.24 13.08
C ALA A 130 -9.59 11.37 11.96
N SER A 131 -9.92 12.01 10.83
CA SER A 131 -8.92 12.32 9.80
C SER A 131 -8.08 13.53 10.23
N VAL A 132 -6.83 13.24 10.56
CA VAL A 132 -5.77 14.20 10.86
C VAL A 132 -5.70 15.29 9.77
N SER A 133 -5.67 16.54 10.22
CA SER A 133 -5.53 17.75 9.39
C SER A 133 -4.22 17.71 8.60
N GLY A 134 -4.25 17.19 7.38
CA GLY A 134 -3.24 17.45 6.38
C GLY A 134 -3.47 18.86 5.84
N THR A 135 -2.61 19.80 6.22
CA THR A 135 -2.60 21.17 5.69
C THR A 135 -2.62 21.15 4.17
N LYS A 136 -3.75 21.55 3.57
CA LYS A 136 -3.77 22.01 2.17
C LYS A 136 -2.87 23.24 2.07
N LYS A 137 -1.62 23.07 1.67
CA LYS A 137 -0.92 24.14 0.96
C LYS A 137 -1.35 24.05 -0.50
N THR A 138 -2.39 24.80 -0.81
CA THR A 138 -2.71 25.23 -2.18
C THR A 138 -1.47 25.87 -2.79
N LEU A 139 -0.86 25.22 -3.77
CA LEU A 139 -0.11 25.91 -4.82
C LEU A 139 -1.15 26.39 -5.83
N GLN A 140 -1.32 27.71 -5.89
CA GLN A 140 -2.01 28.43 -6.96
C GLN A 140 -1.01 28.68 -8.12
N PRO A 141 -1.52 28.95 -9.33
CA PRO A 141 -1.03 28.39 -10.60
C PRO A 141 0.35 28.85 -11.05
#